data_AF-A0A3N0EYQ1-F1
#
_entry.id   AF-A0A3N0EYQ1-F1
#
_cell.length_a   1.000
_cell.length_b   1.000
_cell.length_c   1.000
_cell.angle_alpha   90.00
_cell.angle_beta   90.00
_cell.angle_gamma   90.00
#
_symmetry.space_group_name_H-M   'P 1'
#
loop_
_entity.id
_entity.type
_entity.pdbx_description
1 polymer ?
#
loop_
_entity_poly.entity_id
_entity_poly.type
_entity_poly.pdbx_seq_one_letter_code
_entity_poly.pdbx_strand_id
1 'polypeptide(L)'
;MKLLFALPFLFYVGLTSLNKEETEETFTVFVEVTHYQPDGYAAKNLSTNEWIYTERGQNFFENLPEGTYRFTAYEGYFCGASSKTVTISDDIAVNGEITVELSGWCE
;
A
#
# COMPACT_ATOMS: atom_id res chain seq x y z
N MET A 1 -3.49 62.69 35.82
CA MET A 1 -4.87 62.54 35.31
C MET A 1 -4.91 61.24 34.49
N LYS A 2 -5.77 60.29 34.87
CA LYS A 2 -5.97 58.97 34.25
C LYS A 2 -6.87 59.11 33.01
N LEU A 3 -6.58 58.36 31.94
CA LEU A 3 -7.47 57.82 30.88
C LEU A 3 -6.55 57.06 29.89
N LEU A 4 -6.30 55.75 29.98
CA LEU A 4 -7.04 54.54 29.57
C LEU A 4 -7.26 54.32 28.04
N PHE A 5 -6.67 53.20 27.57
CA PHE A 5 -6.92 52.32 26.41
C PHE A 5 -6.63 52.77 24.96
N ALA A 6 -5.66 52.09 24.34
CA ALA A 6 -5.90 51.05 23.33
C ALA A 6 -4.60 50.24 23.09
N LEU A 7 -4.60 48.94 23.39
CA LEU A 7 -3.52 48.02 23.00
C LEU A 7 -3.87 47.47 21.61
N PRO A 8 -3.03 47.66 20.57
CA PRO A 8 -3.24 46.97 19.32
C PRO A 8 -2.80 45.50 19.47
N PHE A 9 -3.77 44.64 19.19
CA PHE A 9 -3.71 43.20 18.93
C PHE A 9 -2.31 42.64 18.58
N LEU A 10 -1.84 41.71 19.41
CA LEU A 10 -0.85 40.70 19.02
C LEU A 10 -1.46 39.77 17.98
N PHE A 11 -0.92 39.73 16.76
CA PHE A 11 -1.02 38.53 15.92
C PHE A 11 0.31 37.79 15.99
N TYR A 12 0.36 36.81 16.89
CA TYR A 12 1.35 35.75 16.87
C TYR A 12 0.93 34.83 15.71
N VAL A 13 1.51 35.01 14.52
CA VAL A 13 1.38 34.00 13.46
C VAL A 13 2.34 32.88 13.86
N GLY A 14 1.87 31.99 14.72
CA GLY A 14 2.52 30.70 14.88
C GLY A 14 2.52 30.01 13.53
N LEU A 15 3.70 29.69 13.01
CA LEU A 15 3.83 28.59 12.06
C LEU A 15 3.38 27.33 12.81
N THR A 16 2.09 27.04 12.76
CA THR A 16 1.64 25.68 12.96
C THR A 16 2.07 24.96 11.69
N SER A 17 3.27 24.37 11.71
CA SER A 17 3.52 23.18 10.91
C SER A 17 2.34 22.28 11.22
N LEU A 18 1.46 22.09 10.22
CA LEU A 18 0.43 21.08 10.31
C LEU A 18 1.22 19.78 10.37
N ASN A 19 1.45 19.28 11.58
CA ASN A 19 1.85 17.90 11.77
C ASN A 19 0.67 17.09 11.23
N LYS A 20 0.70 16.81 9.92
CA LYS A 20 -0.05 15.71 9.34
C LYS A 20 0.37 14.54 10.19
N GLU A 21 -0.55 14.03 11.02
CA GLU A 21 -0.37 12.69 11.57
C GLU A 21 -0.16 11.83 10.33
N GLU A 22 1.08 11.37 10.14
CA GLU A 22 1.48 10.55 9.01
C GLU A 22 0.91 9.17 9.31
N THR A 23 -0.41 9.06 9.21
CA THR A 23 -1.08 7.77 9.14
C THR A 23 -0.59 7.17 7.86
N GLU A 24 0.29 6.17 7.95
CA GLU A 24 0.66 5.35 6.81
C GLU A 24 -0.64 4.79 6.24
N GLU A 25 -1.05 5.31 5.09
CA GLU A 25 -2.23 4.81 4.40
C GLU A 25 -1.90 3.39 3.96
N THR A 26 -2.74 2.44 4.39
CA THR A 26 -2.57 1.04 4.08
C THR A 26 -3.71 0.54 3.20
N PHE A 27 -3.39 -0.44 2.37
CA PHE A 27 -4.27 -0.95 1.34
C PHE A 27 -4.41 -2.47 1.46
N THR A 28 -5.59 -2.97 1.10
CA THR A 28 -5.80 -4.39 0.85
C THR A 28 -5.53 -4.67 -0.63
N VAL A 29 -4.59 -5.58 -0.90
CA VAL A 29 -4.19 -5.91 -2.26
C VAL A 29 -4.52 -7.36 -2.57
N PHE A 30 -5.43 -7.59 -3.50
CA PHE A 30 -5.75 -8.89 -4.05
C PHE A 30 -4.79 -9.22 -5.19
N VAL A 31 -4.38 -10.48 -5.27
CA VAL A 31 -3.57 -11.00 -6.36
C VAL A 31 -4.32 -12.15 -7.02
N GLU A 32 -4.42 -12.08 -8.34
CA GLU A 32 -5.12 -13.08 -9.13
C GLU A 32 -4.16 -13.65 -10.17
N VAL A 33 -4.13 -14.97 -10.29
CA VAL A 33 -3.36 -15.68 -11.31
C VAL A 33 -4.33 -16.28 -12.31
N THR A 34 -4.05 -16.08 -13.60
CA THR A 34 -4.81 -16.74 -14.67
C THR A 34 -4.43 -18.23 -14.76
N HIS A 35 -5.36 -19.07 -15.21
CA HIS A 35 -5.17 -20.52 -15.50
C HIS A 35 -5.14 -21.49 -14.32
N TYR A 36 -4.72 -21.09 -13.11
CA TYR A 36 -4.76 -21.96 -11.93
C TYR A 36 -4.83 -21.13 -10.63
N GLN A 37 -5.08 -21.80 -9.50
CA GLN A 37 -5.04 -21.18 -8.18
C GLN A 37 -3.77 -21.59 -7.42
N PRO A 38 -2.81 -20.68 -7.22
CA PRO A 38 -1.65 -20.90 -6.37
C PRO A 38 -2.01 -21.12 -4.91
N ASP A 39 -1.14 -21.84 -4.20
CA ASP A 39 -1.27 -22.09 -2.76
C ASP A 39 -0.95 -20.84 -1.91
N GLY A 40 -0.37 -19.79 -2.50
CA GLY A 40 -0.07 -18.53 -1.84
C GLY A 40 0.70 -17.57 -2.73
N TYR A 41 0.97 -16.37 -2.20
CA TYR A 41 1.55 -15.25 -2.93
C TYR A 41 2.65 -14.58 -2.10
N ALA A 42 3.52 -13.85 -2.79
CA ALA A 42 4.54 -13.04 -2.16
C ALA A 42 4.62 -11.64 -2.79
N ALA A 43 4.86 -10.64 -1.96
CA ALA A 43 5.11 -9.27 -2.36
C ALA A 43 6.47 -8.83 -1.83
N LYS A 44 7.34 -8.30 -2.70
CA LYS A 44 8.60 -7.69 -2.29
C LYS A 44 8.45 -6.18 -2.28
N ASN A 45 8.58 -5.55 -1.11
CA ASN A 45 8.72 -4.10 -1.02
C ASN A 45 10.07 -3.70 -1.64
N LEU A 46 10.05 -2.87 -2.68
CA LEU A 46 11.28 -2.49 -3.38
C LEU A 46 12.09 -1.40 -2.68
N SER A 47 11.51 -0.65 -1.74
CA SER A 47 12.26 0.33 -0.93
C SER A 47 13.00 -0.37 0.22
N THR A 48 12.33 -1.26 0.94
CA THR A 48 12.91 -1.95 2.11
C THR A 48 13.61 -3.26 1.75
N ASN A 49 13.36 -3.81 0.55
CA ASN A 49 13.75 -5.15 0.12
C ASN A 49 13.15 -6.31 0.94
N GLU A 50 12.15 -6.03 1.77
CA GLU A 50 11.47 -7.03 2.58
C GLU A 50 10.44 -7.83 1.76
N TRP A 51 10.29 -9.10 2.13
CA TRP A 51 9.30 -9.99 1.55
C TRP A 51 8.14 -10.19 2.51
N ILE A 52 6.93 -10.07 1.97
CA ILE A 52 5.67 -10.29 2.66
C ILE A 52 5.01 -11.48 1.97
N TYR A 53 4.46 -12.41 2.75
CA TYR A 53 3.89 -13.66 2.27
C TYR A 53 2.46 -13.78 2.75
N THR A 54 1.57 -14.31 1.91
CA THR A 54 0.21 -14.65 2.34
C THR A 54 0.20 -15.95 3.13
N GLU A 55 -0.87 -16.16 3.89
CA GLU A 55 -1.16 -17.51 4.39
C GLU A 55 -1.55 -18.44 3.22
N ARG A 56 -1.51 -19.75 3.48
CA ARG A 56 -1.87 -20.75 2.46
C ARG A 56 -3.35 -20.62 2.09
N GLY A 57 -3.62 -20.53 0.79
CA GLY A 57 -4.98 -20.38 0.24
C GLY A 57 -5.55 -18.96 0.30
N GLN A 58 -4.82 -17.99 0.86
CA GLN A 58 -5.16 -16.58 0.75
C GLN A 58 -4.57 -15.97 -0.50
N ASN A 59 -5.32 -15.08 -1.14
CA ASN A 59 -4.92 -14.36 -2.34
C ASN A 59 -4.83 -12.84 -2.13
N PHE A 60 -4.75 -12.38 -0.88
CA PHE A 60 -4.68 -10.96 -0.57
C PHE A 60 -3.63 -10.66 0.49
N PHE A 61 -3.15 -9.42 0.46
CA PHE A 61 -2.29 -8.83 1.46
C PHE A 61 -3.07 -7.73 2.17
N GLU A 62 -3.15 -7.79 3.49
CA GLU A 62 -3.74 -6.72 4.30
C GLU A 62 -2.66 -5.74 4.74
N ASN A 63 -3.07 -4.50 4.98
CA ASN A 63 -2.26 -3.46 5.61
C ASN A 63 -0.93 -3.18 4.86
N LEU A 64 -0.91 -3.25 3.53
CA LEU A 64 0.26 -2.84 2.77
C LEU A 64 0.34 -1.32 2.71
N PRO A 65 1.40 -0.68 3.25
CA PRO A 65 1.53 0.76 3.12
C PRO A 65 1.72 1.18 1.66
N GLU A 66 1.46 2.46 1.39
CA GLU A 66 1.80 3.07 0.10
C GLU A 66 3.27 2.77 -0.27
N GLY A 67 3.51 2.39 -1.52
CA GLY A 67 4.86 2.02 -1.94
C GLY A 67 4.90 1.18 -3.21
N THR A 68 6.12 0.86 -3.66
CA THR A 68 6.30 0.05 -4.87
C THR A 68 6.66 -1.38 -4.51
N TYR A 69 5.84 -2.32 -4.99
CA TYR A 69 5.95 -3.74 -4.66
C TYR A 69 6.06 -4.58 -5.93
N ARG A 70 6.85 -5.65 -5.86
CA ARG A 70 6.86 -6.71 -6.87
C ARG A 70 6.10 -7.93 -6.36
N PHE A 71 4.96 -8.21 -6.99
CA PHE A 71 4.09 -9.34 -6.66
C PHE A 71 4.45 -10.58 -7.48
N THR A 72 4.32 -11.75 -6.87
CA THR A 72 4.52 -13.07 -7.46
C THR A 72 3.60 -14.08 -6.77
N ALA A 73 3.40 -15.25 -7.38
CA ALA A 73 2.69 -16.36 -6.76
C ALA A 73 3.63 -17.54 -6.51
N TYR A 74 3.22 -18.47 -5.64
CA TYR A 74 3.93 -19.73 -5.44
C TYR A 74 3.74 -20.65 -6.65
N GLU A 75 4.86 -21.18 -7.13
CA GLU A 75 4.93 -22.04 -8.30
C GLU A 75 4.62 -23.50 -7.91
N GLY A 76 3.87 -24.19 -8.79
CA GLY A 76 3.60 -25.62 -8.66
C GLY A 76 4.63 -26.45 -9.43
N TYR A 77 4.61 -27.77 -9.25
CA TYR A 77 5.62 -28.65 -9.87
C TYR A 77 5.69 -28.56 -11.41
N PHE A 78 4.54 -28.31 -12.07
CA PHE A 78 4.43 -28.09 -13.52
C PHE A 78 3.74 -26.76 -13.85
N CYS A 79 3.66 -25.83 -12.89
CA CYS A 79 2.93 -24.58 -13.05
C CYS A 79 3.81 -23.41 -12.63
N GLY A 80 3.76 -22.31 -13.37
CA GLY A 80 4.46 -21.07 -13.04
C GLY A 80 3.55 -19.85 -13.09
N ALA A 81 4.01 -18.76 -12.49
CA ALA A 81 3.33 -17.48 -12.49
C ALA A 81 4.30 -16.35 -12.84
N SER A 82 3.81 -15.37 -13.61
CA SER A 82 4.54 -14.14 -13.87
C SER A 82 4.67 -13.30 -12.59
N SER A 83 5.53 -12.28 -12.64
CA SER A 83 5.60 -11.25 -11.60
C SER A 83 5.17 -9.89 -12.14
N LYS A 84 4.58 -9.05 -11.30
CA LYS A 84 4.16 -7.67 -11.66
C LYS A 84 4.62 -6.66 -10.62
N THR A 85 5.17 -5.55 -11.07
CA THR A 85 5.52 -4.42 -10.21
C THR A 85 4.37 -3.41 -10.21
N VAL A 86 3.91 -3.00 -9.03
CA VAL A 86 2.81 -2.06 -8.84
C VAL A 86 3.21 -1.04 -7.78
N THR A 87 2.90 0.23 -8.03
CA THR A 87 2.97 1.29 -7.02
C THR A 87 1.59 1.39 -6.37
N ILE A 88 1.48 0.90 -5.14
CA ILE A 88 0.30 1.01 -4.28
C ILE A 88 0.15 2.48 -3.90
N SER A 89 -1.04 3.04 -4.18
CA SER A 89 -1.47 4.39 -3.82
C SER A 89 -3.00 4.50 -3.95
N ASP A 90 -3.58 5.54 -3.35
CA ASP A 90 -5.04 5.79 -3.42
C ASP A 90 -5.54 5.94 -4.88
N ASP A 91 -4.72 6.52 -5.76
CA ASP A 91 -5.04 6.71 -7.18
C ASP A 91 -5.41 5.43 -7.95
N ILE A 92 -4.92 4.28 -7.50
CA ILE A 92 -5.19 2.98 -8.14
C ILE A 92 -6.15 2.10 -7.34
N ALA A 93 -6.52 2.54 -6.13
CA ALA A 93 -7.45 1.82 -5.28
C ALA A 93 -8.89 2.04 -5.78
N VAL A 94 -9.65 0.96 -5.88
CA VAL A 94 -11.09 0.99 -6.17
C VAL A 94 -11.80 0.54 -4.90
N ASN A 95 -12.53 1.46 -4.25
CA ASN A 95 -13.16 1.21 -2.95
C ASN A 95 -12.19 0.75 -1.85
N GLY A 96 -10.94 1.22 -1.87
CA GLY A 96 -9.90 0.83 -0.90
C GLY A 96 -9.21 -0.50 -1.20
N GLU A 97 -9.51 -1.12 -2.34
CA GLU A 97 -8.93 -2.39 -2.78
C GLU A 97 -8.11 -2.21 -4.06
N ILE A 98 -7.01 -2.94 -4.17
CA ILE A 98 -6.17 -2.98 -5.38
C ILE A 98 -6.12 -4.42 -5.87
N THR A 99 -6.33 -4.64 -7.17
CA THR A 99 -6.21 -5.97 -7.78
C THR A 99 -4.99 -6.06 -8.68
N VAL A 100 -4.15 -7.07 -8.46
CA VAL A 100 -2.94 -7.34 -9.22
C VAL A 100 -3.09 -8.64 -9.97
N GLU A 101 -3.26 -8.54 -11.29
CA GLU A 101 -3.33 -9.70 -12.17
C GLU A 101 -1.93 -10.17 -12.59
N LEU A 102 -1.70 -11.47 -12.45
CA LEU A 102 -0.52 -12.22 -12.89
C LEU A 102 -0.93 -13.25 -13.96
N SER A 103 -0.08 -13.43 -14.96
CA SER A 103 -0.25 -14.51 -15.95
C SER A 103 0.28 -15.83 -15.39
N GLY A 104 -0.54 -16.86 -15.31
CA GLY A 104 -0.13 -18.23 -14.96
C GLY A 104 -0.05 -19.16 -16.16
N TRP A 105 0.72 -20.24 -16.04
CA TRP A 105 0.79 -21.33 -17.01
C TRP A 105 0.99 -22.67 -16.30
N CYS A 106 0.52 -23.75 -16.92
CA CYS A 106 0.76 -25.14 -16.49
C CYS A 106 1.02 -26.03 -17.72
N GLU A 107 1.85 -27.06 -17.57
CA GLU A 107 2.10 -28.10 -18.59
C GLU A 107 1.06 -29.23 -18.60
#